data_AF-A0A7T7V0H9-F1
#
_entry.id   AF-A0A7T7V0H9-F1
#
_cell.length_a   1.000
_cell.length_b   1.000
_cell.length_c   1.000
_cell.angle_alpha   90.00
_cell.angle_beta   90.00
_cell.angle_gamma   90.00
#
_symmetry.space_group_name_H-M   'P 1'
#
loop_
_entity.id
_entity.type
_entity.pdbx_description
1 polymer ?
#
loop_
_entity_poly.entity_id
_entity_poly.type
_entity_poly.pdbx_seq_one_letter_code
_entity_poly.pdbx_strand_id
1 'polypeptide(L)'
;MSKTNPVVYFEIPVNDLQRAVKFYSAIFNFTFEKEIMDGYEMAFFPFTESKSGVTGALVKGDVYKPTKNGVILYFKTDNIENTLKKVLENSGSILYPKTLNEKFGFAVAEF
;
A
#
# COMPACT_ATOMS: atom_id res chain seq x y z
N MET A 1 -15.84 22.55 12.83
CA MET A 1 -15.46 21.55 11.81
C MET A 1 -15.38 20.20 12.50
N SER A 2 -15.95 19.14 11.90
CA SER A 2 -15.77 17.78 12.43
C SER A 2 -14.29 17.40 12.37
N LYS A 3 -13.79 16.70 13.39
CA LYS A 3 -12.42 16.18 13.39
C LYS A 3 -12.35 14.99 12.43
N THR A 4 -11.80 15.20 11.24
CA THR A 4 -11.53 14.13 10.25
C THR A 4 -10.04 13.84 10.19
N ASN A 5 -9.68 12.66 9.67
CA ASN A 5 -8.28 12.40 9.32
C ASN A 5 -7.85 13.41 8.23
N PRO A 6 -6.69 14.07 8.36
CA PRO A 6 -6.23 15.02 7.36
C PRO A 6 -5.81 14.34 6.05
N VAL A 7 -5.52 13.02 6.10
CA VAL A 7 -5.20 12.19 4.95
C VAL A 7 -6.30 11.14 4.79
N VAL A 8 -6.99 11.17 3.65
CA VAL A 8 -8.10 10.27 3.32
C VAL A 8 -7.89 9.48 2.03
N TYR A 9 -6.93 9.94 1.20
CA TYR A 9 -6.57 9.30 -0.06
C TYR A 9 -5.06 9.39 -0.28
N PHE A 10 -4.45 8.35 -0.84
CA PHE A 10 -3.04 8.33 -1.25
C PHE A 10 -2.91 7.73 -2.67
N GLU A 11 -1.80 8.05 -3.34
CA GLU A 11 -1.46 7.45 -4.62
C GLU A 11 -0.04 6.89 -4.56
N ILE A 12 0.14 5.66 -5.03
CA ILE A 12 1.43 5.00 -5.12
C ILE A 12 1.82 4.96 -6.60
N PRO A 13 2.81 5.75 -7.03
CA PRO A 13 3.33 5.70 -8.39
C PRO A 13 3.90 4.32 -8.73
N VAL A 14 3.60 3.80 -9.91
CA VAL A 14 4.12 2.53 -10.42
C VAL A 14 4.54 2.64 -11.89
N ASN A 15 5.64 1.99 -12.26
CA ASN A 15 6.07 1.90 -13.67
C ASN A 15 5.29 0.82 -14.45
N ASP A 16 4.86 -0.22 -13.74
CA ASP A 16 4.11 -1.35 -14.27
C ASP A 16 2.94 -1.65 -13.32
N LEU A 17 1.74 -1.28 -13.75
CA LEU A 17 0.51 -1.43 -12.98
C LEU A 17 0.15 -2.91 -12.77
N GLN A 18 0.35 -3.76 -13.79
CA GLN A 18 0.01 -5.17 -13.70
C GLN A 18 0.90 -5.89 -12.68
N ARG A 19 2.21 -5.63 -12.72
CA ARG A 19 3.16 -6.15 -11.74
C ARG A 19 2.80 -5.70 -10.32
N ALA A 20 2.49 -4.42 -10.14
CA ALA A 20 2.15 -3.87 -8.84
C ALA A 20 0.86 -4.47 -8.28
N VAL A 21 -0.20 -4.55 -9.08
CA VAL A 21 -1.47 -5.20 -8.69
C VAL A 21 -1.21 -6.63 -8.25
N LYS A 22 -0.46 -7.42 -9.03
CA LYS A 22 -0.13 -8.81 -8.67
C LYS A 22 0.58 -8.89 -7.31
N PHE A 23 1.55 -8.01 -7.06
CA PHE A 23 2.33 -7.98 -5.83
C PHE A 23 1.45 -7.65 -4.60
N TYR A 24 0.71 -6.54 -4.64
CA TYR A 24 -0.14 -6.13 -3.51
C TYR A 24 -1.31 -7.09 -3.28
N SER A 25 -1.92 -7.63 -4.35
CA SER A 25 -2.95 -8.67 -4.23
C SER A 25 -2.41 -9.93 -3.56
N ALA A 26 -1.22 -10.40 -3.92
CA ALA A 26 -0.66 -11.62 -3.33
C ALA A 26 -0.36 -11.48 -1.83
N ILE A 27 0.15 -10.32 -1.42
CA ILE A 27 0.56 -10.07 -0.03
C ILE A 27 -0.67 -9.86 0.87
N PHE A 28 -1.56 -8.95 0.47
CA PHE A 28 -2.65 -8.46 1.31
C PHE A 28 -4.03 -9.03 0.94
N ASN A 29 -4.11 -9.87 -0.08
CA ASN A 29 -5.37 -10.40 -0.60
C ASN A 29 -6.34 -9.30 -1.06
N PHE A 30 -5.81 -8.21 -1.61
CA PHE A 30 -6.60 -7.13 -2.17
C PHE A 30 -7.14 -7.49 -3.55
N THR A 31 -8.39 -7.13 -3.80
CA THR A 31 -8.99 -7.08 -5.13
C THR A 31 -9.00 -5.62 -5.58
N PHE A 32 -8.43 -5.36 -6.76
CA PHE A 32 -8.34 -4.02 -7.32
C PHE A 32 -9.37 -3.83 -8.42
N GLU A 33 -10.02 -2.67 -8.41
CA GLU A 33 -10.77 -2.16 -9.56
C GLU A 33 -9.84 -1.29 -10.41
N LYS A 34 -9.89 -1.45 -11.73
CA LYS A 34 -9.00 -0.73 -12.65
C LYS A 34 -9.79 0.24 -13.51
N GLU A 35 -9.25 1.42 -13.69
CA GLU A 35 -9.86 2.47 -14.51
C GLU A 35 -8.79 3.36 -15.14
N ILE A 36 -9.19 4.12 -16.16
CA ILE A 36 -8.40 5.22 -16.68
C ILE A 36 -9.05 6.52 -16.23
N MET A 37 -8.34 7.33 -15.45
CA MET A 37 -8.81 8.62 -14.97
C MET A 37 -7.75 9.68 -15.29
N ASP A 38 -8.18 10.81 -15.85
CA ASP A 38 -7.30 11.89 -16.31
C ASP A 38 -6.16 11.43 -17.25
N GLY A 39 -6.38 10.36 -18.00
CA GLY A 39 -5.39 9.77 -18.92
C GLY A 39 -4.39 8.82 -18.25
N TYR A 40 -4.54 8.54 -16.95
CA TYR A 40 -3.66 7.65 -16.20
C TYR A 40 -4.30 6.31 -15.88
N GLU A 41 -3.51 5.24 -15.98
CA GLU A 41 -3.96 3.91 -15.59
C GLU A 41 -3.92 3.79 -14.06
N MET A 42 -5.06 3.51 -13.45
CA MET A 42 -5.21 3.39 -12.00
C MET A 42 -5.70 2.00 -11.60
N ALA A 43 -5.28 1.55 -10.42
CA ALA A 43 -5.86 0.40 -9.74
C ALA A 43 -6.18 0.77 -8.28
N PHE A 44 -7.46 0.82 -7.94
CA PHE A 44 -7.95 1.29 -6.65
C PHE A 44 -7.81 0.24 -5.57
N PHE A 45 -7.24 0.64 -4.43
CA PHE A 45 -7.24 -0.19 -3.23
C PHE A 45 -8.68 -0.38 -2.72
N PRO A 46 -8.98 -1.50 -2.04
CA PRO A 46 -10.31 -1.76 -1.51
C PRO A 46 -10.81 -0.59 -0.65
N PHE A 47 -12.03 -0.14 -0.94
CA PHE A 47 -12.69 0.93 -0.20
C PHE A 47 -14.00 0.45 0.40
N THR A 48 -14.37 0.98 1.56
CA THR A 48 -15.66 0.71 2.19
C THR A 48 -16.12 1.98 2.89
N GLU A 49 -17.19 2.61 2.41
CA GLU A 49 -17.70 3.87 2.95
C GLU A 49 -18.00 3.82 4.46
N SER A 50 -18.45 2.66 4.96
CA SER A 50 -18.76 2.46 6.38
C SER A 50 -17.53 2.32 7.28
N LYS A 51 -16.32 2.23 6.72
CA LYS A 51 -15.07 2.14 7.48
C LYS A 51 -14.28 3.44 7.35
N SER A 52 -14.08 4.12 8.47
CA SER A 52 -13.20 5.28 8.52
C SER A 52 -11.76 4.87 8.23
N GLY A 53 -11.03 5.64 7.42
CA GLY A 53 -9.63 5.37 7.15
C GLY A 53 -9.10 6.16 5.95
N VAL A 54 -7.96 5.69 5.44
CA VAL A 54 -7.33 6.17 4.21
C VAL A 54 -7.40 5.03 3.18
N THR A 55 -7.75 5.35 1.94
CA THR A 55 -7.62 4.42 0.80
C THR A 55 -6.76 5.08 -0.28
N GLY A 56 -6.67 4.50 -1.47
CA GLY A 56 -5.88 5.08 -2.53
C GLY A 56 -5.92 4.31 -3.83
N ALA A 57 -4.92 4.58 -4.69
CA ALA A 57 -4.68 3.82 -5.91
C ALA A 57 -3.18 3.56 -6.15
N LEU A 58 -2.91 2.48 -6.87
CA LEU A 58 -1.69 2.33 -7.66
C LEU A 58 -1.88 3.11 -8.96
N VAL A 59 -0.94 3.99 -9.33
CA VAL A 59 -1.11 4.89 -10.47
C VAL A 59 0.09 4.84 -11.40
N LYS A 60 -0.16 4.63 -12.69
CA LYS A 60 0.84 4.67 -13.75
C LYS A 60 0.56 5.85 -14.68
N GLY A 61 1.55 6.71 -14.82
CA GLY A 61 1.49 7.91 -15.64
C GLY A 61 2.85 8.57 -15.81
N ASP A 62 2.94 9.53 -16.72
CA ASP A 62 4.19 10.24 -17.04
C ASP A 62 4.68 11.15 -15.89
N VAL A 63 3.75 11.74 -15.13
CA VAL A 63 4.06 12.54 -13.93
C VAL A 63 4.29 11.69 -12.67
N TYR A 64 3.86 10.43 -12.69
CA TYR A 64 3.93 9.51 -11.54
C TYR A 64 5.25 8.77 -11.50
N LYS A 65 6.17 9.22 -10.64
CA LYS A 65 7.53 8.67 -10.52
C LYS A 65 7.73 7.93 -9.20
N PRO A 66 7.88 6.59 -9.21
CA PRO A 66 8.25 5.85 -8.00
C PRO A 66 9.55 6.39 -7.40
N THR A 67 9.57 6.62 -6.08
CA THR A 67 10.72 7.21 -5.40
C THR A 67 10.89 6.64 -4.00
N LYS A 68 12.15 6.56 -3.54
CA LYS A 68 12.49 6.23 -2.15
C LYS A 68 12.55 7.47 -1.23
N ASN A 69 12.53 8.67 -1.81
CA ASN A 69 12.61 9.95 -1.10
C ASN A 69 11.22 10.57 -0.88
N GLY A 70 10.18 9.74 -0.83
CA GLY A 70 8.79 10.15 -0.69
C GLY A 70 8.22 9.86 0.69
N VAL A 71 6.89 9.87 0.79
CA VAL A 71 6.17 9.49 1.99
C VAL A 71 6.30 7.99 2.28
N ILE A 72 6.33 7.62 3.55
CA ILE A 72 6.30 6.22 3.99
C ILE A 72 4.85 5.88 4.36
N LEU A 73 4.30 4.83 3.73
CA LEU A 73 2.95 4.34 3.96
C LEU A 73 2.99 3.03 4.75
N TYR A 74 2.23 2.96 5.84
CA TYR A 74 2.10 1.75 6.65
C TYR A 74 0.81 1.01 6.32
N PHE A 75 0.95 -0.20 5.79
CA PHE A 75 -0.16 -1.12 5.59
C PHE A 75 -0.42 -1.92 6.87
N LYS A 76 -1.66 -1.92 7.35
CA LYS A 76 -2.07 -2.78 8.46
C LYS A 76 -2.09 -4.23 8.01
N THR A 77 -1.60 -5.12 8.87
CA THR A 77 -1.71 -6.57 8.72
C THR A 77 -1.95 -7.23 10.07
N ASP A 78 -2.65 -8.36 10.08
CA ASP A 78 -2.92 -9.13 11.29
C ASP A 78 -1.72 -10.01 11.69
N ASN A 79 -0.83 -10.34 10.74
CA ASN A 79 0.34 -11.16 10.99
C ASN A 79 1.52 -10.69 10.13
N ILE A 80 2.47 -10.00 10.77
CA ILE A 80 3.65 -9.44 10.09
C ILE A 80 4.54 -10.56 9.53
N GLU A 81 4.83 -11.63 10.28
CA GLU A 81 5.67 -12.72 9.79
C GLU A 81 5.13 -13.35 8.49
N ASN A 82 3.84 -13.65 8.46
CA ASN A 82 3.19 -14.21 7.29
C ASN A 82 3.18 -13.22 6.11
N THR A 83 3.02 -11.92 6.39
CA THR A 83 3.08 -10.87 5.37
C THR A 83 4.48 -10.80 4.76
N LEU A 84 5.53 -10.77 5.59
CA LEU A 84 6.92 -10.73 5.13
C LEU A 84 7.32 -12.00 4.37
N LYS A 85 6.78 -13.17 4.76
CA LYS A 85 6.94 -14.40 4.00
C LYS A 85 6.37 -14.25 2.58
N LYS A 86 5.14 -13.77 2.44
CA LYS A 86 4.50 -13.54 1.13
C LYS A 86 5.25 -12.51 0.28
N VAL A 87 5.78 -11.45 0.92
CA VAL A 87 6.65 -10.47 0.25
C VAL A 87 7.83 -11.16 -0.42
N LEU A 88 8.56 -12.00 0.32
CA LEU A 88 9.72 -12.74 -0.20
C LEU A 88 9.33 -13.72 -1.32
N GLU A 89 8.22 -14.44 -1.16
CA GLU A 89 7.69 -15.35 -2.20
C GLU A 89 7.29 -14.63 -3.49
N ASN A 90 6.95 -13.34 -3.41
CA ASN A 90 6.56 -12.51 -4.55
C ASN A 90 7.68 -11.55 -5.02
N SER A 91 8.95 -11.95 -4.81
CA SER A 91 10.13 -11.20 -5.28
C SER A 91 10.31 -9.81 -4.64
N GLY A 92 9.67 -9.56 -3.50
CA GLY A 92 9.98 -8.42 -2.64
C GLY A 92 11.27 -8.65 -1.84
N SER A 93 11.71 -7.63 -1.11
CA SER A 93 12.91 -7.69 -0.27
C SER A 93 12.61 -7.04 1.07
N ILE A 94 13.15 -7.57 2.16
CA ILE A 94 12.99 -6.92 3.47
C ILE A 94 14.01 -5.78 3.57
N LEU A 95 13.52 -4.56 3.78
CA LEU A 95 14.34 -3.36 3.92
C LEU A 95 14.61 -3.06 5.40
N TYR A 96 13.63 -3.35 6.27
CA TYR A 96 13.74 -3.22 7.71
C TYR A 96 13.08 -4.43 8.39
N PRO A 97 13.83 -5.20 9.21
CA PRO A 97 13.30 -6.41 9.83
C PRO A 97 12.19 -6.09 10.83
N LYS A 98 11.33 -7.08 11.10
CA LYS A 98 10.30 -6.99 12.14
C LYS A 98 10.93 -6.53 13.46
N THR A 99 10.49 -5.36 13.93
CA THR A 99 10.93 -4.78 15.18
C THR A 99 9.71 -4.51 16.05
N LEU A 100 9.73 -5.04 17.27
CA LEU A 100 8.69 -4.83 18.27
C LEU A 100 8.96 -3.51 19.02
N ASN A 101 7.93 -2.67 19.11
CA ASN A 101 7.90 -1.56 20.04
C ASN A 101 7.16 -1.99 21.30
N GLU A 102 7.90 -2.40 22.34
CA GLU A 102 7.31 -2.91 23.59
C GLU A 102 6.43 -1.88 24.30
N LYS A 103 6.81 -0.59 24.25
CA LYS A 103 6.09 0.50 24.91
C LYS A 103 4.66 0.67 24.38
N PHE A 104 4.47 0.47 23.08
CA PHE A 104 3.18 0.70 22.42
C PHE A 104 2.50 -0.57 21.92
N GLY A 105 3.14 -1.74 22.09
CA GLY A 105 2.55 -3.03 21.78
C GLY A 105 2.31 -3.31 20.29
N PHE A 106 3.04 -2.64 19.39
CA PHE A 106 2.98 -2.89 17.96
C PHE A 106 4.35 -3.24 17.40
N ALA A 107 4.38 -3.98 16.29
CA ALA A 107 5.60 -4.23 15.54
C ALA A 107 5.51 -3.59 14.16
N VAL A 108 6.66 -3.24 13.59
CA VAL A 108 6.80 -2.69 12.23
C VAL A 108 7.90 -3.41 11.47
N ALA A 109 7.77 -3.42 10.15
CA ALA A 109 8.76 -3.92 9.19
C ALA A 109 8.61 -3.15 7.88
N GLU A 110 9.65 -3.11 7.06
CA GLU A 110 9.62 -2.46 5.74
C GLU A 110 10.07 -3.45 4.66
N PHE A 111 9.45 -3.35 3.47
CA PHE A 111 9.74 -4.18 2.32
C PHE A 111 9.62 -3.41 0.99
#